data_AF-A0A2G8IA94-F1
#
_entry.id   AF-A0A2G8IA94-F1
#
_cell.length_a   1.000
_cell.length_b   1.000
_cell.length_c   1.000
_cell.angle_alpha   90.00
_cell.angle_beta   90.00
_cell.angle_gamma   90.00
#
_symmetry.space_group_name_H-M   'P 1'
#
loop_
_entity.id
_entity.type
_entity.pdbx_description
1 polymer ?
#
loop_
_entity_poly.entity_id
_entity_poly.type
_entity_poly.pdbx_seq_one_letter_code
_entity_poly.pdbx_strand_id
1 'polypeptide(L)' 'MITLLCNISDNKLRITLLCGEIIWRYKYICNRNNQVDKIIKQTKLAKGAMLKAIRRQKNIIINE' A
#
# COMPACT_ATOMS: atom_id res chain seq x y z
N MET A 1 -0.29 5.42 -15.89
CA MET A 1 0.86 5.53 -14.97
C MET A 1 0.61 4.59 -13.80
N ILE A 2 1.58 3.74 -13.49
CA ILE A 2 1.53 2.83 -12.34
C ILE A 2 2.50 3.38 -11.29
N THR A 3 2.05 3.48 -10.05
CA THR A 3 2.90 3.88 -8.92
C THR A 3 2.99 2.71 -7.94
N LEU A 4 4.20 2.27 -7.64
CA LEU A 4 4.49 1.27 -6.63
C LEU A 4 5.12 1.96 -5.42
N LEU A 5 4.57 1.70 -4.24
CA LEU A 5 5.13 2.13 -2.97
C LEU A 5 5.37 0.90 -2.12
N CYS A 6 6.59 0.74 -1.61
CA CYS A 6 6.96 -0.29 -0.67
C CYS A 6 7.41 0.36 0.64
N ASN A 7 7.01 -0.23 1.76
CA ASN A 7 7.52 0.11 3.09
C ASN A 7 7.85 -1.21 3.81
N ILE A 8 9.05 -1.28 4.37
CA ILE A 8 9.56 -2.42 5.13
C ILE A 8 9.83 -1.92 6.55
N SER A 9 9.23 -2.57 7.54
CA SER A 9 9.42 -2.25 8.95
C SER A 9 9.31 -3.53 9.76
N ASP A 10 10.33 -3.82 10.56
CA ASP A 10 10.45 -5.03 11.38
C ASP A 10 10.14 -6.31 10.59
N ASN A 11 9.09 -7.02 10.99
CA ASN A 11 8.59 -8.24 10.37
C ASN A 11 7.46 -8.00 9.36
N LYS A 12 7.27 -6.77 8.89
CA LYS A 12 6.15 -6.37 8.02
C LYS A 12 6.66 -5.76 6.72
N LEU A 13 6.13 -6.26 5.61
CA LEU A 13 6.29 -5.66 4.29
C LEU A 13 4.92 -5.16 3.81
N ARG A 14 4.83 -3.86 3.50
CA ARG A 14 3.63 -3.25 2.91
C ARG A 14 3.94 -2.82 1.49
N ILE A 15 3.11 -3.26 0.55
CA ILE A 15 3.18 -2.85 -0.85
C ILE A 15 1.86 -2.19 -1.22
N THR A 16 1.91 -0.98 -1.78
CA THR A 16 0.74 -0.34 -2.39
C THR A 16 0.99 -0.10 -3.86
N LEU A 17 0.11 -0.62 -4.71
CA LEU A 17 0.11 -0.39 -6.15
C LEU A 17 -1.07 0.52 -6.49
N LEU A 18 -0.79 1.67 -7.10
CA LEU A 18 -1.81 2.53 -7.68
C LEU A 18 -1.77 2.40 -9.20
N CYS A 19 -2.88 2.00 -9.81
CA CYS A 19 -3.05 1.93 -11.24
C CYS A 19 -4.38 2.61 -11.61
N GLY A 20 -4.29 3.83 -12.14
CA GLY A 20 -5.47 4.66 -12.41
C GLY A 20 -6.32 4.87 -11.14
N GLU A 21 -7.60 4.49 -11.21
CA GLU A 21 -8.54 4.57 -10.09
C GLU A 21 -8.50 3.37 -9.16
N ILE A 22 -7.57 2.43 -9.33
CA ILE A 22 -7.49 1.21 -8.52
C ILE A 22 -6.27 1.28 -7.60
N ILE A 23 -6.51 1.05 -6.32
CA ILE A 23 -5.46 0.85 -5.32
C ILE A 23 -5.46 -0.62 -4.89
N TRP A 24 -4.30 -1.26 -4.96
CA TRP A 24 -4.04 -2.55 -4.34
C TRP A 24 -3.11 -2.37 -3.15
N ARG A 25 -3.49 -2.92 -1.99
CA ARG A 25 -2.65 -2.96 -0.79
C ARG A 25 -2.36 -4.40 -0.44
N TYR A 26 -1.08 -4.74 -0.38
CA TYR A 26 -0.58 -6.01 0.09
C TYR A 26 0.16 -5.77 1.39
N LYS A 27 -0.16 -6.53 2.43
CA LYS A 27 0.57 -6.54 3.68
C LYS A 27 1.02 -7.97 3.95
N TYR A 28 2.31 -8.15 4.08
CA TYR A 28 2.96 -9.39 4.45
C TYR A 28 3.49 -9.23 5.88
N ILE A 29 3.27 -10.24 6.72
CA ILE A 29 3.73 -10.26 8.11
C ILE A 29 4.42 -11.59 8.34
N CYS A 30 5.69 -11.57 8.73
CA CYS A 30 6.38 -12.76 9.20
C CYS A 30 5.97 -13.04 10.65
N ASN A 31 5.34 -14.18 10.89
CA ASN A 31 4.97 -14.61 12.23
C ASN A 31 6.17 -15.25 12.96
N ARG A 32 5.97 -15.64 14.23
CA ARG A 32 7.03 -16.23 15.07
C ARG A 32 7.55 -17.58 14.56
N ASN A 33 6.80 -18.25 13.68
CA ASN A 33 7.15 -19.53 13.08
C ASN A 33 7.82 -19.34 11.70
N ASN A 34 8.26 -18.12 11.37
CA ASN A 34 8.80 -17.73 10.06
C ASN A 34 7.85 -17.98 8.88
N GLN A 35 6.54 -18.06 9.14
CA GLN A 35 5.53 -18.13 8.08
C GLN A 35 5.06 -16.73 7.72
N VAL A 36 4.65 -16.55 6.46
CA VAL A 36 4.20 -15.26 5.94
C VAL A 36 2.69 -15.21 5.88
N ASP A 37 2.09 -14.38 6.72
CA ASP A 37 0.67 -14.03 6.63
C ASP A 37 0.49 -12.94 5.57
N LYS A 38 -0.46 -13.13 4.65
CA LYS A 38 -0.74 -12.21 3.55
C LYS A 38 -2.14 -11.62 3.66
N ILE A 39 -2.23 -10.30 3.64
CA ILE A 39 -3.49 -9.56 3.55
C ILE A 39 -3.52 -8.78 2.24
N ILE A 40 -4.55 -9.01 1.43
CA ILE A 40 -4.77 -8.32 0.16
C ILE A 40 -6.05 -7.49 0.26
N LYS A 41 -5.96 -6.20 -0.07
CA LYS A 41 -7.13 -5.33 -0.17
C LYS A 41 -7.10 -4.55 -1.47
N GLN A 42 -8.19 -4.62 -2.23
CA GLN A 42 -8.41 -3.79 -3.40
C GLN A 42 -9.38 -2.66 -3.05
N THR A 43 -9.16 -1.47 -3.61
CA THR A 43 -10.06 -0.34 -3.46
C THR A 43 -10.18 0.39 -4.78
N LYS A 44 -11.40 0.55 -5.27
CA LYS A 44 -11.71 1.39 -6.43
C LYS A 44 -12.01 2.80 -5.92
N LEU A 45 -11.26 3.78 -6.41
CA LEU A 45 -11.46 5.19 -6.14
C LEU A 45 -12.57 5.74 -7.04
N ALA A 46 -13.24 6.78 -6.57
CA ALA A 46 -14.11 7.58 -7.41
C ALA A 46 -13.29 8.31 -8.49
N LYS A 47 -13.91 8.53 -9.65
CA LYS A 47 -13.29 9.24 -10.78
C LYS A 47 -12.77 10.62 -10.35
N GLY A 48 -11.49 10.88 -10.61
CA GLY A 48 -10.80 12.13 -10.21
C GLY A 48 -10.22 12.17 -8.78
N ALA A 49 -10.48 11.17 -7.92
CA ALA A 49 -9.95 11.15 -6.55
C ALA A 49 -8.47 10.71 -6.45
N MET A 50 -7.86 10.27 -7.56
CA MET A 50 -6.48 9.74 -7.63
C MET A 50 -5.43 10.72 -7.12
N LEU A 51 -5.49 11.99 -7.54
CA LEU A 51 -4.56 13.04 -7.11
C LEU A 51 -4.61 13.28 -5.59
N LYS A 52 -5.81 13.22 -5.01
CA LYS A 52 -6.03 13.39 -3.57
C LYS A 52 -5.48 12.20 -2.78
N ALA A 53 -5.62 10.98 -3.32
CA ALA A 53 -5.05 9.77 -2.74
C ALA A 53 -3.52 9.79 -2.76
N ILE A 54 -2.90 10.16 -3.88
CA ILE A 54 -1.43 10.28 -4.02
C ILE A 54 -0.87 11.31 -3.03
N ARG A 55 -1.50 12.48 -2.89
CA ARG A 55 -1.07 13.53 -1.93
C ARG A 55 -1.13 13.06 -0.48
N ARG A 56 -2.24 12.43 -0.07
CA ARG A 56 -2.37 11.87 1.30
C ARG A 56 -1.31 10.81 1.58
N GLN A 57 -0.99 10.00 0.58
CA GLN A 57 -0.02 8.92 0.73
C GLN A 57 1.42 9.42 0.85
N LYS A 58 1.80 10.48 0.12
CA LYS A 58 3.09 11.18 0.33
C LYS A 58 3.23 11.74 1.75
N ASN A 59 2.18 12.35 2.30
CA ASN A 59 2.24 12.90 3.66
C ASN A 59 2.41 11.84 4.75
N ILE A 60 1.93 10.61 4.53
CA ILE A 60 2.13 9.51 5.49
C ILE A 60 3.59 9.03 5.49
N ILE A 61 4.24 9.00 4.33
CA ILE A 61 5.65 8.57 4.21
C ILE A 61 6.63 9.60 4.82
N ILE A 62 6.27 10.88 4.81
CA ILE A 62 7.14 11.96 5.36
C ILE A 62 7.05 12.04 6.90
N ASN A 63 5.95 11.56 7.49
CA ASN A 63 5.65 11.73 8.92
C ASN A 63 5.72 10.40 9.72
N GLU A 64 6.17 9.30 9.11
CA GLU A 64 6.62 8.08 9.80
C GLU A 64 8.15 8.11 9.93
#